data_AF-A0A8S8XVN6-F1
#
_entry.id   AF-A0A8S8XVN6-F1
#
_cell.length_a   1.000
_cell.length_b   1.000
_cell.length_c   1.000
_cell.angle_alpha   90.00
_cell.angle_beta   90.00
_cell.angle_gamma   90.00
#
_symmetry.space_group_name_H-M   'P 1'
#
loop_
_entity.id
_entity.type
_entity.pdbx_description
1 polymer ?
#
loop_
_entity_poly.entity_id
_entity_poly.type
_entity_poly.pdbx_seq_one_letter_code
_entity_poly.pdbx_strand_id
1 'polypeptide(L)' 'MDTPGLLDRSDSERNDMEKQGIAAFDFLDPIIVFLTDLTGTSGYSLQMQTNLRDELKLRYPNLNGLMFLVKTI' A
#
# COMPACT_ATOMS: atom_id res chain seq x y z
N MET A 1 -0.98 -5.80 13.05
CA MET A 1 -2.12 -6.08 12.15
C MET A 1 -1.50 -6.54 10.84
N ASP A 2 -1.71 -7.77 10.43
CA ASP A 2 -1.23 -8.25 9.12
C ASP A 2 -2.24 -7.75 8.10
N THR A 3 -1.95 -6.65 7.41
CA THR A 3 -2.87 -6.11 6.40
C THR A 3 -2.64 -6.89 5.11
N PRO A 4 -3.69 -7.47 4.50
CA PRO A 4 -3.58 -7.98 3.14
C PRO A 4 -3.02 -6.88 2.22
N GLY A 5 -2.12 -7.27 1.30
CA GLY A 5 -1.42 -6.32 0.43
C GLY A 5 -2.39 -5.49 -0.41
N LEU A 6 -2.06 -4.22 -0.62
CA LEU A 6 -2.80 -3.34 -1.51
C LEU A 6 -2.28 -3.50 -2.94
N LEU A 7 -3.18 -3.52 -3.92
CA LEU A 7 -2.83 -3.51 -5.34
C LEU A 7 -3.00 -2.12 -5.96
N ASP A 8 -2.20 -1.86 -7.01
CA ASP A 8 -2.27 -0.66 -7.85
C ASP A 8 -3.51 -0.71 -8.78
N ARG A 9 -4.67 -0.34 -8.22
CA ARG A 9 -5.98 -0.30 -8.90
C ARG A 9 -6.90 0.73 -8.25
N SER A 10 -7.95 1.13 -8.95
CA SER A 10 -8.89 2.15 -8.47
C SER A 10 -9.65 1.70 -7.22
N ASP A 11 -10.13 2.66 -6.41
CA ASP A 11 -10.90 2.37 -5.19
C ASP A 11 -12.17 1.54 -5.46
N SER A 12 -12.78 1.69 -6.64
CA SER A 12 -13.94 0.88 -7.06
C SER A 12 -13.58 -0.58 -7.34
N GLU A 13 -12.34 -0.86 -7.72
CA GLU A 13 -11.85 -2.20 -8.07
C GLU A 13 -11.18 -2.92 -6.89
N ARG A 14 -10.93 -2.20 -5.79
CA ARG A 14 -10.40 -2.77 -4.54
C ARG A 14 -11.45 -3.67 -3.88
N ASN A 15 -11.00 -4.82 -3.39
CA ASN A 15 -11.83 -5.75 -2.63
C ASN A 15 -12.05 -5.22 -1.20
N ASP A 16 -12.93 -5.89 -0.44
CA ASP A 16 -13.32 -5.45 0.90
C ASP A 16 -12.14 -5.48 1.89
N MET A 17 -11.20 -6.41 1.73
CA MET A 17 -10.00 -6.49 2.56
C MET A 17 -9.05 -5.31 2.32
N GLU A 18 -8.84 -4.91 1.06
CA GLU A 18 -8.04 -3.74 0.70
C GLU A 18 -8.70 -2.43 1.20
N LYS A 19 -10.03 -2.32 1.05
CA LYS A 19 -10.79 -1.16 1.55
C LYS A 19 -10.67 -1.02 3.07
N GLN A 20 -10.73 -2.13 3.81
CA GLN A 20 -10.49 -2.13 5.25
C GLN A 20 -9.06 -1.69 5.60
N GLY A 21 -8.07 -2.14 4.83
CA GLY A 21 -6.68 -1.73 4.99
C GLY A 21 -6.49 -0.21 4.83
N ILE A 22 -7.14 0.40 3.84
CA ILE A 22 -7.09 1.85 3.61
C ILE A 22 -7.87 2.61 4.68
N ALA A 23 -9.07 2.16 5.04
CA ALA A 23 -9.88 2.81 6.07
C ALA A 23 -9.16 2.83 7.42
N ALA A 24 -8.31 1.85 7.72
CA ALA A 24 -7.50 1.83 8.93
C ALA A 24 -6.55 3.05 9.03
N PHE A 25 -6.13 3.63 7.90
CA PHE A 25 -5.25 4.80 7.87
C PHE A 25 -5.95 6.05 8.40
N ASP A 26 -7.27 6.15 8.23
CA ASP A 26 -8.06 7.32 8.67
C ASP A 26 -8.27 7.36 10.19
N PHE A 27 -8.17 6.21 10.88
CA PHE A 27 -8.53 6.09 12.29
C PHE A 27 -7.38 5.75 13.23
N LEU A 28 -6.30 5.14 12.74
CA LEU A 28 -5.27 4.54 13.60
C LEU A 28 -3.95 5.30 13.69
N ASP A 29 -3.76 6.39 12.93
CA ASP A 29 -2.46 7.05 12.70
C ASP A 29 -1.30 6.03 12.56
N PRO A 30 -1.41 5.07 11.62
CA PRO A 30 -0.49 3.96 11.59
C PRO A 30 0.85 4.36 10.97
N ILE A 31 1.90 3.67 11.40
CA ILE A 31 3.16 3.64 10.67
C ILE A 31 2.95 2.75 9.44
N ILE A 32 3.05 3.34 8.24
CA ILE A 32 2.96 2.63 6.96
C ILE A 32 4.34 2.28 6.42
N VAL A 33 4.41 1.09 5.87
CA VAL A 33 5.62 0.31 5.65
C VAL A 33 5.48 -0.17 4.18
N PHE A 34 6.37 0.23 3.24
CA PHE A 34 6.40 -0.19 1.79
C PHE A 34 7.54 -1.17 1.36
N LEU A 35 7.27 -2.23 0.59
CA LEU A 35 8.17 -3.35 0.22
C LEU A 35 8.09 -3.40 -1.28
N THR A 36 9.25 -3.41 -1.90
CA THR A 36 9.34 -3.47 -3.35
C THR A 36 10.03 -4.76 -3.70
N ASP A 37 9.36 -5.58 -4.49
CA ASP A 37 9.97 -6.76 -5.08
C ASP A 37 10.76 -6.33 -6.33
N LEU A 38 12.09 -6.33 -6.21
CA LEU A 38 13.01 -6.08 -7.32
C LEU A 38 13.32 -7.35 -8.13
N THR A 39 12.89 -8.52 -7.67
CA THR A 39 13.11 -9.79 -8.37
C THR A 39 12.14 -9.97 -9.55
N GLY A 40 10.99 -9.28 -9.51
CA GLY A 40 9.94 -9.39 -10.52
C GLY A 40 9.12 -10.67 -10.41
N THR A 41 9.24 -11.42 -9.30
CA THR A 41 8.57 -12.70 -9.11
C THR A 41 7.16 -12.57 -8.53
N SER A 42 6.84 -11.42 -7.93
CA SER A 42 5.51 -11.08 -7.40
C SER A 42 4.41 -10.92 -8.46
N GLY A 43 4.75 -10.89 -9.75
CA GLY A 43 3.79 -10.61 -10.81
C GLY A 43 3.40 -9.13 -10.96
N TYR A 44 4.02 -8.23 -10.18
CA TYR A 44 3.83 -6.78 -10.28
C TYR A 44 5.07 -6.09 -10.83
N SER A 45 4.88 -5.24 -11.84
CA SER A 45 5.97 -4.41 -12.36
C SER A 45 6.45 -3.41 -11.30
N LEU A 46 7.74 -3.05 -11.36
CA LEU A 46 8.30 -2.00 -10.51
C LEU A 46 7.52 -0.68 -10.60
N GLN A 47 6.98 -0.38 -11.79
CA GLN A 47 6.19 0.83 -12.02
C GLN A 47 4.86 0.80 -11.25
N MET A 48 4.14 -0.32 -11.27
CA MET A 48 2.91 -0.48 -10.49
C MET A 48 3.17 -0.34 -8.99
N GLN A 49 4.26 -0.96 -8.50
CA GLN A 49 4.67 -0.85 -7.10
C GLN A 49 5.00 0.60 -6.72
N THR A 50 5.62 1.35 -7.63
CA THR A 50 5.98 2.76 -7.44
C THR A 50 4.75 3.67 -7.46
N ASN A 51 3.82 3.46 -8.39
CA ASN A 51 2.59 4.23 -8.52
C ASN A 51 1.72 4.12 -7.26
N LEU A 52 1.49 2.91 -6.76
CA LEU A 52 0.70 2.68 -5.54
C LEU A 52 1.31 3.40 -4.33
N ARG A 53 2.64 3.38 -4.21
CA ARG A 53 3.35 4.09 -3.15
C ARG A 53 3.12 5.60 -3.24
N ASP A 54 3.25 6.15 -4.44
CA ASP A 54 3.14 7.60 -4.65
C ASP A 54 1.70 8.09 -4.49
N GLU A 55 0.71 7.28 -4.89
CA GLU A 55 -0.72 7.50 -4.61
C GLU A 55 -0.97 7.63 -3.10
N LEU A 56 -0.51 6.66 -2.31
CA LEU A 56 -0.74 6.62 -0.87
C LEU A 56 -0.02 7.76 -0.14
N LYS A 57 1.19 8.12 -0.57
CA LYS A 57 1.91 9.30 -0.03
C LYS A 57 1.17 10.61 -0.31
N LEU A 58 0.61 10.75 -1.51
CA LEU A 58 -0.17 11.93 -1.87
C LEU A 58 -1.47 12.01 -1.07
N ARG A 59 -2.14 10.87 -0.88
CA ARG A 59 -3.40 10.76 -0.14
C ARG A 59 -3.22 11.01 1.36
N TYR A 60 -2.09 10.60 1.92
CA TYR A 60 -1.83 10.65 3.37
C TYR A 60 -0.50 11.35 3.73
N PRO A 61 -0.39 12.67 3.50
CA PRO A 61 0.87 13.41 3.69
C PRO A 61 1.30 13.56 5.15
N ASN A 62 0.37 13.38 6.09
CA ASN A 62 0.59 13.61 7.53
C ASN A 62 0.85 12.34 8.32
N LEU A 63 0.88 11.17 7.66
CA LEU A 63 1.25 9.94 8.35
C LEU A 63 2.72 10.03 8.78
N ASN A 64 2.96 9.95 10.09
CA ASN A 64 4.28 10.00 10.69
C ASN A 64 5.05 8.69 10.37
N GLY A 65 5.61 8.59 9.17
CA GLY A 65 6.19 7.36 8.64
C GLY A 65 7.70 7.23 8.86
N LEU A 66 8.13 6.18 9.54
CA LEU A 66 9.48 5.62 9.39
C LEU A 66 9.39 4.12 9.03
N MET A 67 9.92 3.79 7.83
CA MET A 67 10.49 2.49 7.40
C MET A 67 9.59 1.33 6.85
N PHE A 68 9.87 1.02 5.58
CA PHE A 68 9.57 -0.04 4.58
C PHE A 68 9.08 -1.50 4.92
N LEU A 69 7.91 -1.93 4.36
CA LEU A 69 7.34 -3.28 4.05
C LEU A 69 5.81 -3.33 3.59
N VAL A 70 5.46 -3.17 2.29
CA VAL A 70 4.17 -3.34 1.56
C VAL A 70 4.40 -4.57 0.70
N LYS A 71 4.06 -5.75 1.18
CA LYS A 71 4.27 -6.98 0.42
C LYS A 71 3.38 -6.99 -0.82
N THR A 72 3.94 -6.70 -1.99
CA THR A 72 3.37 -7.13 -3.26
C THR A 72 3.67 -8.62 -3.37
N ILE A 73 2.64 -9.44 -3.10
CA ILE A 73 2.68 -10.91 -3.15
C ILE A 73 2.42 -11.36 -4.58
#